data_AF-A0A1I6SSG4-F1
#
_entry.id   AF-A0A1I6SSG4-F1
#
_cell.length_a   1.000
_cell.length_b   1.000
_cell.length_c   1.000
_cell.angle_alpha   90.00
_cell.angle_beta   90.00
_cell.angle_gamma   90.00
#
_symmetry.space_group_name_H-M   'P 1'
#
loop_
_entity.id
_entity.type
_entity.pdbx_description
1 polymer ?
#
loop_
_entity_poly.entity_id
_entity_poly.type
_entity_poly.pdbx_seq_one_letter_code
_entity_poly.pdbx_strand_id
1 'polypeptide(L)' 'MIAVIDDEATMKRYNPMGSQVILQSENHAYEPILMDSEDVKINGKVIGVLKGK' A
#
# COMPACT_ATOMS: atom_id res chain seq x y z
N MET A 1 0.49 -4.82 2.10
CA MET A 1 -0.91 -4.99 1.64
C MET A 1 -0.96 -4.86 0.12
N ILE A 2 -2.07 -5.22 -0.51
CA ILE A 2 -2.40 -4.78 -1.87
C ILE A 2 -3.47 -3.69 -1.73
N ALA A 3 -3.15 -2.47 -2.16
CA ALA A 3 -4.06 -1.32 -2.20
C ALA A 3 -4.45 -1.02 -3.64
N VAL A 4 -5.64 -0.49 -3.87
CA VAL A 4 -6.04 0.12 -5.15
C VAL A 4 -6.21 1.61 -4.95
N ILE A 5 -5.56 2.38 -5.81
CA ILE A 5 -5.58 3.85 -5.86
C ILE A 5 -5.78 4.21 -7.34
N ASP A 6 -6.78 5.04 -7.66
CA ASP A 6 -7.06 5.46 -9.04
C ASP A 6 -7.11 4.29 -10.06
N ASP A 7 -7.77 3.19 -9.68
CA ASP A 7 -7.86 1.94 -10.44
C ASP A 7 -6.52 1.19 -10.67
N GLU A 8 -5.41 1.64 -10.09
CA GLU A 8 -4.12 0.96 -10.12
C GLU A 8 -3.89 0.16 -8.82
N ALA A 9 -3.50 -1.11 -8.95
CA ALA A 9 -3.15 -1.96 -7.82
C ALA A 9 -1.66 -1.82 -7.45
N THR A 10 -1.38 -1.50 -6.18
CA THR A 10 -0.02 -1.34 -5.67
C THR A 10 0.25 -2.17 -4.42
N MET A 11 1.50 -2.58 -4.23
CA MET A 11 1.98 -3.17 -2.98
C MET A 11 2.75 -2.12 -2.17
N LYS A 12 2.27 -1.87 -0.95
CA LYS A 12 2.85 -0.95 0.02
C LYS A 12 2.67 -1.48 1.44
N ARG A 13 3.44 -0.96 2.38
CA ARG A 13 3.17 -1.09 3.81
C ARG A 13 2.08 -0.09 4.20
N TYR A 14 1.10 -0.56 4.96
CA TYR A 14 -0.09 0.20 5.38
C TYR A 14 0.10 0.70 6.81
N ASN A 15 0.17 2.02 6.99
CA ASN A 15 0.31 2.65 8.30
C ASN A 15 -0.84 3.66 8.52
N PRO A 16 -1.94 3.26 9.19
CA PRO A 16 -3.06 4.16 9.45
C PRO A 16 -2.74 5.18 10.54
N MET A 17 -3.20 6.42 10.36
CA MET A 17 -3.00 7.58 11.22
C MET A 17 -4.30 8.41 11.32
N GLY A 18 -5.29 7.89 12.04
CA GLY A 18 -6.59 8.57 12.18
C GLY A 18 -7.36 8.56 10.86
N SER A 19 -7.65 9.75 10.31
CA SER A 19 -8.33 9.90 9.02
C SER A 19 -7.40 9.64 7.82
N GLN A 20 -6.09 9.60 8.03
CA GLN A 20 -5.11 9.42 6.97
C GLN A 20 -4.42 8.06 7.05
N VAL A 21 -3.79 7.68 5.94
CA VAL A 21 -2.91 6.51 5.85
C VAL A 21 -1.62 6.89 5.14
N ILE A 22 -0.50 6.41 5.67
CA ILE A 22 0.78 6.40 4.98
C ILE A 22 0.95 5.05 4.27
N LEU A 23 1.11 5.10 2.95
CA LEU A 23 1.47 3.97 2.12
C LEU A 23 2.97 4.01 1.84
N GLN A 24 3.72 3.21 2.58
CA GLN A 24 5.18 3.24 2.54
C GLN A 24 5.76 2.21 1.57
N SER A 25 6.72 2.64 0.75
CA SER A 25 7.52 1.74 -0.09
C SER A 25 8.58 1.02 0.75
N GLU A 26 8.86 -0.24 0.44
CA GLU A 26 10.02 -0.96 1.01
C GLU A 26 11.33 -0.60 0.30
N ASN A 27 11.26 0.22 -0.76
CA ASN A 27 12.43 0.77 -1.43
C ASN A 27 12.66 2.22 -0.99
N HIS A 28 13.79 2.47 -0.32
CA HIS A 28 14.17 3.78 0.22
C HIS A 28 14.32 4.89 -0.83
N ALA A 29 14.42 4.55 -2.12
CA ALA A 29 14.45 5.53 -3.20
C ALA A 29 13.08 6.15 -3.52
N TYR A 30 12.00 5.66 -2.90
CA TYR A 30 10.64 6.12 -3.15
C TYR A 30 10.06 6.80 -1.92
N GLU A 31 9.50 7.99 -2.12
CA GLU A 31 8.80 8.73 -1.08
C GLU A 31 7.51 8.02 -0.63
N PRO A 32 7.13 8.12 0.66
CA PRO A 32 5.84 7.66 1.13
C PRO A 32 4.69 8.44 0.50
N ILE A 33 3.55 7.78 0.31
CA ILE A 33 2.32 8.42 -0.17
C ILE A 33 1.39 8.61 1.03
N LEU A 34 0.95 9.84 1.27
CA LEU A 34 -0.08 10.16 2.26
C LEU A 34 -1.44 10.26 1.56
N MET A 35 -2.44 9.55 2.07
CA MET A 35 -3.80 9.57 1.52
C MET A 35 -4.84 9.67 2.62
N ASP A 36 -6.02 10.16 2.26
CA ASP A 36 -7.19 10.01 3.11
C ASP A 36 -7.64 8.54 3.10
N SER A 37 -8.04 8.04 4.26
CA SER A 37 -8.31 6.60 4.44
C SER A 37 -9.52 6.13 3.63
N GLU A 38 -10.44 7.04 3.32
CA GLU A 38 -11.62 6.76 2.51
C GLU A 38 -11.30 6.52 1.03
N ASP A 39 -10.20 7.06 0.53
CA ASP A 39 -9.74 6.92 -0.86
C ASP A 39 -8.91 5.65 -1.09
N VAL A 40 -8.54 4.94 -0.02
CA VAL A 40 -7.69 3.74 -0.12
C VAL A 40 -8.51 2.47 0.02
N LYS A 41 -8.60 1.70 -1.07
CA LYS A 41 -9.23 0.39 -1.06
C LYS A 41 -8.21 -0.73 -0.83
N ILE A 42 -8.39 -1.49 0.26
CA ILE A 42 -7.56 -2.66 0.55
C ILE A 42 -8.10 -3.88 -0.21
N ASN A 43 -7.37 -4.34 -1.23
CA ASN A 43 -7.72 -5.56 -1.97
C ASN A 43 -7.27 -6.85 -1.28
N GLY A 44 -6.29 -6.78 -0.36
CA GLY A 44 -5.88 -7.94 0.41
C GLY A 44 -4.60 -7.77 1.21
N LYS A 45 -4.30 -8.79 2.01
CA LYS A 45 -3.06 -8.90 2.78
C LYS A 45 -2.09 -9.84 2.06
N VAL A 46 -0.85 -9.38 1.86
CA VAL A 46 0.23 -10.24 1.32
C VAL A 46 0.63 -11.21 2.43
N ILE A 47 0.60 -12.52 2.13
CA ILE A 47 0.90 -13.60 3.09
C ILE A 47 2.11 -14.47 2.72
N GLY A 48 2.69 -14.25 1.55
CA GLY A 48 3.83 -15.02 1.05
C GLY A 48 4.29 -14.50 -0.30
N VAL A 49 5.49 -14.90 -0.69
CA VAL A 49 6.08 -14.57 -1.99
C VAL A 49 6.44 -15.88 -2.66
N LEU A 50 5.97 -16.09 -3.89
CA LEU A 50 6.46 -17.16 -4.76
C LEU A 50 7.45 -16.56 -5.73
N LYS A 51 8.68 -17.08 -5.72
CA LYS A 51 9.70 -16.73 -6.70
C LYS A 51 9.91 -17.92 -7.63
N GLY A 52 9.57 -17.73 -8.91
CA GLY A 52 9.88 -18.71 -9.96
C GLY A 52 11.40 -18.86 -10.15
N LYS A 53 11.81 -19.98 -10.77
CA LYS A 53 13.20 -20.18 -11.21
C LYS A 53 13.53 -19.26 -12.38
#